data_AF-A0A973J742-F1
#
_entry.id   AF-A0A973J742-F1
#
_cell.length_a   1.000
_cell.length_b   1.000
_cell.length_c   1.000
_cell.angle_alpha   90.00
_cell.angle_beta   90.00
_cell.angle_gamma   90.00
#
_symmetry.space_group_name_H-M   'P 1'
#
loop_
_entity.id
_entity.type
_entity.pdbx_description
1 polymer ?
#
loop_
_entity_poly.entity_id
_entity_poly.type
_entity_poly.pdbx_seq_one_letter_code
_entity_poly.pdbx_strand_id
1 'polypeptide(L)' 'MRIAITGANGQLGSALVDALAARHDLSLLVQGQIELGDPQVVDQIIATSADLVIHPAAYTDVD' A
#
# COMPACT_ATOMS: atom_id res chain seq x y z
N MET A 1 -7.25 -0.58 -13.50
CA MET A 1 -7.92 -0.42 -12.20
C MET A 1 -7.02 0.37 -11.28
N ARG A 2 -7.61 0.98 -10.25
CA ARG A 2 -6.88 1.67 -9.20
C ARG A 2 -6.53 0.68 -8.09
N ILE A 3 -5.27 0.60 -7.74
CA ILE A 3 -4.78 -0.32 -6.72
C ILE A 3 -4.07 0.49 -5.64
N ALA A 4 -4.53 0.37 -4.40
CA ALA A 4 -3.79 0.90 -3.25
C ALA A 4 -2.82 -0.17 -2.72
N ILE A 5 -1.57 0.20 -2.49
CA ILE A 5 -0.53 -0.69 -1.99
C ILE A 5 0.07 -0.09 -0.71
N THR A 6 -0.10 -0.75 0.43
CA THR A 6 0.63 -0.37 1.66
C THR A 6 2.04 -0.94 1.65
N GLY A 7 2.98 -0.34 2.38
CA GLY A 7 4.32 -0.91 2.51
C GLY A 7 5.03 -1.05 1.15
N ALA A 8 4.73 -0.14 0.20
CA ALA A 8 5.23 -0.18 -1.17
C ALA A 8 6.76 -0.13 -1.29
N ASN A 9 7.45 0.28 -0.22
CA ASN A 9 8.92 0.32 -0.14
C ASN A 9 9.55 -0.99 0.41
N GLY A 10 8.74 -1.92 0.91
CA GLY A 10 9.23 -3.24 1.36
C GLY A 10 9.51 -4.17 0.18
N GLN A 11 10.19 -5.30 0.42
CA GLN A 11 10.61 -6.23 -0.64
C GLN A 11 9.46 -6.69 -1.55
N LEU A 12 8.34 -7.11 -0.97
CA LEU A 12 7.15 -7.50 -1.73
C LEU A 12 6.45 -6.28 -2.35
N GLY A 13 6.40 -5.16 -1.63
CA GLY A 13 5.78 -3.92 -2.10
C GLY A 13 6.42 -3.42 -3.38
N SER A 14 7.75 -3.33 -3.43
CA SER A 14 8.48 -2.86 -4.60
C SER A 14 8.31 -3.80 -5.79
N ALA A 15 8.36 -5.11 -5.56
CA ALA A 15 8.13 -6.11 -6.61
C ALA A 15 6.72 -6.02 -7.20
N LEU A 16 5.70 -5.75 -6.37
CA LEU A 16 4.33 -5.53 -6.83
C LEU A 16 4.20 -4.24 -7.65
N VAL A 17 4.87 -3.16 -7.25
CA VAL A 17 4.88 -1.91 -8.02
C VAL A 17 5.45 -2.16 -9.42
N ASP A 18 6.61 -2.81 -9.52
CA ASP A 18 7.25 -3.11 -10.80
C ASP A 18 6.36 -3.99 -11.70
N ALA A 19 5.68 -4.98 -11.11
CA ALA A 19 4.82 -5.91 -11.85
C ALA A 19 3.50 -5.26 -12.34
N LEU A 20 2.98 -4.26 -11.62
CA LEU A 20 1.62 -3.74 -11.83
C LEU A 20 1.58 -2.33 -12.46
N ALA A 21 2.62 -1.52 -12.29
CA ALA A 21 2.64 -0.11 -12.71
C ALA A 21 2.44 0.08 -14.22
N ALA A 22 2.81 -0.91 -15.04
CA ALA A 22 2.64 -0.85 -16.49
C ALA A 22 1.17 -0.92 -16.96
N ARG A 23 0.23 -1.38 -16.09
CA ARG A 23 -1.16 -1.67 -16.49
C ARG A 23 -2.22 -1.07 -15.57
N HIS A 24 -1.83 -0.58 -14.40
CA HIS A 24 -2.74 -0.15 -13.36
C HIS A 24 -2.32 1.21 -12.79
N ASP A 25 -3.29 1.94 -12.25
CA ASP A 25 -3.06 3.18 -11.53
C ASP A 25 -2.79 2.83 -10.07
N LEU A 26 -1.61 3.20 -9.56
CA LEU A 26 -1.14 2.76 -8.25
C LEU A 26 -1.14 3.92 -7.25
N SER A 27 -1.89 3.76 -6.16
CA SER A 27 -1.77 4.60 -4.97
C SER A 27 -0.82 3.94 -3.98
N LEU A 28 0.43 4.44 -3.92
CA LEU A 28 1.45 3.90 -3.03
C LEU A 28 1.32 4.55 -1.66
N LEU A 29 0.99 3.75 -0.66
CA LEU A 29 0.80 4.20 0.72
C LEU A 29 2.02 3.76 1.55
N VAL A 30 2.97 4.67 1.73
CA VAL A 30 4.23 4.38 2.43
C VAL A 30 4.23 4.88 3.87
N GLN A 31 5.15 4.35 4.68
CA GLN A 31 5.35 4.78 6.06
C GLN A 31 5.63 6.29 6.12
N GLY A 32 4.93 7.00 7.02
CA GLY A 32 4.96 8.45 7.15
C GLY A 32 3.87 9.19 6.36
N GLN A 33 3.21 8.53 5.40
CA GLN A 33 1.98 9.03 4.77
C GLN A 33 0.73 8.43 5.42
N ILE A 34 0.83 7.17 5.84
CA ILE A 34 -0.22 6.44 6.53
C ILE A 34 0.35 5.82 7.81
N GLU A 35 -0.46 5.79 8.87
CA GLU A 35 -0.16 5.10 10.13
C GLU A 35 -1.15 3.94 10.30
N LEU A 36 -0.67 2.71 10.24
CA LEU A 36 -1.53 1.53 10.21
C LEU A 36 -2.19 1.23 11.55
N GLY A 37 -1.58 1.66 12.65
CA GLY A 37 -2.18 1.57 13.98
C GLY A 37 -3.31 2.58 14.22
N ASP A 38 -3.45 3.60 13.36
CA ASP A 38 -4.47 4.63 13.47
C ASP A 38 -5.75 4.21 12.70
N PRO A 39 -6.92 4.15 13.35
CA PRO A 39 -8.20 3.89 12.68
C PRO A 39 -8.51 4.81 11.49
N GLN A 40 -7.97 6.03 11.46
CA GLN A 40 -8.14 6.98 10.34
C GLN A 40 -7.53 6.47 9.03
N VAL A 41 -6.67 5.46 9.08
CA VAL A 41 -6.06 4.87 7.89
C VAL A 41 -7.10 4.30 6.93
N VAL A 42 -8.25 3.84 7.45
CA VAL A 42 -9.34 3.32 6.61
C VAL A 42 -9.89 4.42 5.72
N ASP A 43 -10.14 5.61 6.27
CA ASP A 43 -10.65 6.75 5.50
C ASP A 43 -9.62 7.23 4.46
N GLN A 44 -8.33 7.17 4.80
CA GLN A 44 -7.24 7.49 3.87
C GLN A 44 -7.17 6.49 2.70
N ILE A 45 -7.36 5.19 2.98
CA ILE A 45 -7.44 4.16 1.94
C ILE A 45 -8.69 4.37 1.07
N ILE A 46 -9.85 4.65 1.66
CA ILE A 46 -11.09 4.94 0.92
C ILE A 46 -10.90 6.15 0.01
N ALA A 47 -10.20 7.19 0.47
CA ALA A 47 -9.94 8.41 -0.31
C ALA A 47 -9.14 8.15 -1.60
N THR A 48 -8.36 7.06 -1.67
CA THR A 48 -7.68 6.65 -2.91
C THR A 48 -8.65 6.20 -4.02
N SER A 49 -9.90 5.89 -3.67
CA SER A 49 -10.89 5.30 -4.58
C SER A 49 -10.37 4.03 -5.28
N ALA A 50 -9.56 3.25 -4.57
CA ALA A 50 -9.00 2.01 -5.09
C ALA A 50 -10.09 0.94 -5.29
N ASP A 51 -10.00 0.23 -6.42
CA ASP A 51 -10.82 -0.94 -6.71
C ASP A 51 -10.31 -2.18 -5.95
N LEU A 52 -9.01 -2.18 -5.60
CA LEU A 52 -8.30 -3.25 -4.93
C LEU A 52 -7.27 -2.68 -3.94
N VAL A 53 -7.20 -3.26 -2.74
CA VAL A 53 -6.14 -2.96 -1.76
C VAL A 53 -5.25 -4.19 -1.61
N ILE A 54 -3.94 -4.01 -1.78
CA ILE A 54 -2.93 -5.04 -1.49
C ILE A 54 -2.12 -4.54 -0.29
N HIS A 55 -2.04 -5.33 0.77
CA HIS A 55 -1.42 -4.90 2.04
C HIS A 55 -0.12 -5.66 2.40
N PRO A 56 1.02 -5.38 1.73
CA PRO A 56 2.32 -5.93 2.10
C PRO A 56 2.94 -5.42 3.40
N ALA A 57 2.49 -4.27 3.92
CA ALA A 57 3.08 -3.70 5.12
C ALA A 57 2.96 -4.64 6.33
N ALA A 58 4.07 -4.89 7.02
CA ALA A 58 4.12 -5.72 8.21
C ALA A 58 5.33 -5.35 9.07
N TYR A 59 5.22 -5.58 10.38
CA TYR A 59 6.37 -5.65 11.27
C TYR A 59 6.99 -7.05 11.10
N THR A 60 8.25 -7.11 10.67
CA THR A 60 8.92 -8.38 10.30
C THR A 60 10.21 -8.63 11.07
N ASP A 61 10.58 -7.72 11.97
CA ASP A 61 11.71 -7.86 12.87
C ASP A 61 11.31 -8.76 14.05
N VAL A 62 11.61 -10.04 13.93
CA VAL A 62 11.15 -11.09 14.86
C VAL A 62 12.20 -11.48 15.91
N ASP A 63 13.38 -10.85 15.86
CA ASP A 63 14.48 -11.06 16.80
C ASP A 63 14.24 -10.30 18.13
#